data_AF-A0A4U7L1J7-F1
#
_entry.id   AF-A0A4U7L1J7-F1
#
_cell.length_a   1.000
_cell.length_b   1.000
_cell.length_c   1.000
_cell.angle_alpha   90.00
_cell.angle_beta   90.00
_cell.angle_gamma   90.00
#
_symmetry.space_group_name_H-M   'P 1'
#
loop_
_entity.id
_entity.type
_entity.pdbx_description
1 polymer ?
#
loop_
_entity_poly.entity_id
_entity_poly.type
_entity_poly.pdbx_seq_one_letter_code
_entity_poly.pdbx_strand_id
1 'polypeptide(L)'
;MVFTSTSRLLASFARPVVGVLRAPATSSPTKLSNSSQILSAARYFSTSNIAQASPRTKHLAQHGSGGKLKSHSGTKKRWSPLGSGSGKAYQLTFKRGLAGKRHLNSGMARDRLNNLGGTALSPRGRINRTLRRLLGPSL
;
A
#
# COMPACT_ATOMS: atom_id res chain seq x y z
N MET A 1 -36.56 -40.38 8.21
CA MET A 1 -35.45 -41.27 7.83
C MET A 1 -34.31 -40.41 7.27
N VAL A 2 -33.11 -40.58 7.86
CA VAL A 2 -31.74 -40.32 7.35
C VAL A 2 -31.24 -38.86 7.18
N PHE A 3 -30.22 -38.53 8.01
CA PHE A 3 -29.21 -37.48 7.81
C PHE A 3 -28.03 -38.00 6.99
N THR A 4 -27.49 -37.22 6.05
CA THR A 4 -26.10 -37.30 5.50
C THR A 4 -25.80 -35.93 4.81
N SER A 5 -24.91 -35.04 5.25
CA SER A 5 -23.46 -35.06 5.55
C SER A 5 -22.54 -35.09 4.32
N THR A 6 -21.44 -34.32 4.43
CA THR A 6 -20.22 -34.20 3.59
C THR A 6 -20.31 -33.18 2.43
N SER A 7 -19.32 -32.33 2.11
CA SER A 7 -17.93 -32.24 2.54
C SER A 7 -17.39 -30.81 2.31
N ARG A 8 -16.52 -30.34 3.20
CA ARG A 8 -15.74 -29.09 3.05
C ARG A 8 -14.43 -29.40 2.32
N LEU A 9 -14.10 -28.67 1.27
CA LEU A 9 -12.75 -28.68 0.68
C LEU A 9 -11.98 -27.44 1.17
N LEU A 10 -11.01 -27.67 2.05
CA LEU A 10 -10.01 -26.70 2.48
C LEU A 10 -8.76 -26.88 1.61
N ALA A 11 -8.47 -25.93 0.72
CA ALA A 11 -7.19 -25.87 0.03
C ALA A 11 -6.21 -25.00 0.81
N SER A 12 -5.22 -25.65 1.42
CA SER A 12 -4.07 -25.04 2.10
C SER A 12 -2.99 -24.73 1.06
N PHE A 13 -2.59 -23.46 0.93
CA PHE A 13 -1.41 -23.07 0.16
C PHE A 13 -0.28 -22.71 1.12
N ALA A 14 0.76 -23.54 1.09
CA ALA A 14 2.00 -23.39 1.84
C ALA A 14 2.79 -22.14 1.39
N ARG A 15 3.44 -21.48 2.35
CA ARG A 15 4.37 -20.36 2.12
C ARG A 15 5.81 -20.90 2.06
N PRO A 16 6.67 -20.47 1.12
CA PRO A 16 8.09 -20.75 1.23
C PRO A 16 8.75 -19.77 2.21
N VAL A 17 9.35 -20.32 3.26
CA VAL A 17 10.32 -19.66 4.16
C VAL A 17 11.70 -19.81 3.53
N VAL A 18 12.34 -18.70 3.17
CA VAL A 18 13.75 -18.70 2.75
C VAL A 18 14.60 -18.47 3.99
N GLY A 19 15.39 -19.49 4.32
CA GLY A 19 16.20 -19.59 5.53
C GLY A 19 17.38 -18.62 5.55
N VAL A 20 17.61 -18.06 6.74
CA VAL A 20 18.85 -17.43 7.18
C VAL A 20 19.80 -18.55 7.61
N LEU A 21 20.92 -18.72 6.92
CA LEU A 21 22.03 -19.56 7.40
C LEU A 21 23.13 -18.65 7.93
N ARG A 22 23.20 -18.59 9.27
CA ARG A 22 24.33 -18.09 10.05
C ARG A 22 25.08 -19.32 10.58
N ALA A 23 26.38 -19.41 10.31
CA ALA A 23 27.26 -20.34 10.99
C ALA A 23 28.58 -19.63 11.35
N PRO A 24 29.05 -19.74 12.62
CA PRO A 24 30.39 -19.32 13.03
C PRO A 24 31.35 -20.52 13.01
N ALA A 25 32.62 -20.31 12.69
CA ALA A 25 33.68 -21.25 13.04
C ALA A 25 35.02 -20.54 13.20
N THR A 26 35.52 -20.63 14.43
CA THR A 26 36.85 -20.31 14.95
C THR A 26 37.87 -21.39 14.57
N SER A 27 39.13 -21.04 14.29
CA SER A 27 40.36 -21.63 14.90
C SER A 27 41.67 -21.33 14.13
N SER A 28 42.54 -20.53 14.80
CA SER A 28 44.00 -20.65 15.03
C SER A 28 45.05 -20.89 13.90
N PRO A 29 46.34 -20.51 14.16
CA PRO A 29 47.27 -20.00 13.15
C PRO A 29 48.42 -20.97 12.80
N THR A 30 49.06 -20.74 11.65
CA THR A 30 50.42 -21.24 11.36
C THR A 30 51.28 -20.10 10.82
N LYS A 31 52.33 -19.75 11.57
CA LYS A 31 53.41 -18.86 11.14
C LYS A 31 54.18 -19.49 9.98
N LEU A 32 54.63 -18.69 9.03
CA LEU A 32 56.03 -18.68 8.56
C LEU A 32 56.34 -17.45 7.71
N SER A 33 57.55 -16.97 7.95
CA SER A 33 58.27 -15.81 7.44
C SER A 33 58.35 -15.73 5.91
N ASN A 34 58.17 -14.53 5.34
CA ASN A 34 59.19 -13.96 4.46
C ASN A 34 59.00 -12.44 4.23
N SER A 35 60.09 -11.71 4.35
CA SER A 35 60.22 -10.27 4.17
C SER A 35 60.59 -9.92 2.73
N SER A 36 59.76 -9.16 2.03
CA SER A 36 60.16 -8.05 1.16
C SER A 36 58.92 -7.38 0.56
N GLN A 37 59.05 -6.07 0.40
CA GLN A 37 57.99 -5.10 0.21
C GLN A 37 57.17 -5.32 -1.05
N ILE A 38 55.84 -5.32 -0.92
CA ILE A 38 54.94 -4.98 -2.02
C ILE A 38 53.98 -3.92 -1.50
N LEU A 39 54.19 -2.69 -1.95
CA LEU A 39 53.29 -1.55 -1.82
C LEU A 39 51.90 -1.97 -2.30
N SER A 40 50.94 -2.10 -1.39
CA SER A 40 49.53 -2.23 -1.77
C SER A 40 48.71 -1.31 -0.89
N ALA A 41 48.09 -0.34 -1.57
CA ALA A 41 47.44 0.82 -1.02
C ALA A 41 46.56 0.47 0.19
N ALA A 42 46.90 1.06 1.35
CA ALA A 42 45.94 1.24 2.41
C ALA A 42 44.75 2.02 1.82
N ARG A 43 43.69 1.31 1.46
CA ARG A 43 42.37 1.91 1.22
C ARG A 43 41.90 2.43 2.58
N TYR A 44 42.35 3.62 2.92
CA TYR A 44 41.74 4.47 3.92
C TYR A 44 40.28 4.66 3.47
N PHE A 45 39.38 3.82 3.95
CA PHE A 45 37.96 4.12 3.93
C PHE A 45 37.77 5.31 4.87
N SER A 46 37.87 6.50 4.29
CA SER A 46 37.50 7.75 4.95
C SER A 46 36.05 7.62 5.39
N THR A 47 35.84 7.47 6.69
CA THR A 47 34.52 7.53 7.33
C THR A 47 34.07 8.99 7.40
N SER A 48 33.97 9.66 6.26
CA SER A 48 33.32 10.96 6.22
C SER A 48 31.81 10.75 6.31
N ASN A 49 31.17 11.53 7.17
CA ASN A 49 29.74 11.52 7.52
C ASN A 49 28.82 11.79 6.32
N ILE A 50 28.76 10.88 5.34
CA ILE A 50 27.83 10.98 4.19
C ILE A 50 26.37 10.97 4.67
N ALA A 51 26.09 10.41 5.86
CA ALA A 51 24.76 10.39 6.45
C ALA A 51 24.25 11.76 6.96
N GLN A 52 25.11 12.78 7.10
CA GLN A 52 24.69 14.13 7.51
C GLN A 52 24.41 15.09 6.34
N ALA A 53 24.76 14.71 5.12
CA ALA A 53 24.63 15.59 3.95
C ALA A 53 23.24 15.56 3.29
N SER A 54 22.29 14.75 3.77
CA SER A 54 20.93 14.78 3.25
C SER A 54 20.12 15.85 3.99
N PRO A 55 19.68 16.94 3.33
CA PRO A 55 18.81 17.91 3.96
C PRO A 55 17.46 17.22 4.20
N ARG A 56 17.26 16.72 5.42
CA ARG A 56 15.95 16.24 5.86
C ARG A 56 15.11 17.48 6.14
N THR A 57 14.62 18.10 5.08
CA THR A 57 13.80 19.32 5.14
C THR A 57 12.50 19.02 5.85
N LYS A 58 12.46 19.22 7.17
CA LYS A 58 11.24 19.28 7.98
C LYS A 58 10.46 20.59 7.74
N HIS A 59 10.67 21.25 6.61
CA HIS A 59 10.15 22.59 6.31
C HIS A 59 9.41 22.60 4.99
N LEU A 60 8.46 21.68 4.82
CA LEU A 60 7.52 21.73 3.72
C LEU A 60 6.19 22.27 4.24
N ALA A 61 5.87 23.48 3.76
CA ALA A 61 4.52 24.05 3.64
C ALA A 61 3.90 24.71 4.87
N GLN A 62 4.31 25.95 5.13
CA GLN A 62 3.48 26.86 5.92
C GLN A 62 2.97 28.08 5.12
N HIS A 63 3.65 28.56 4.07
CA HIS A 63 3.14 29.66 3.25
C HIS A 63 3.39 29.48 1.75
N GLY A 64 2.34 29.65 0.94
CA GLY A 64 2.39 29.95 -0.50
C GLY A 64 2.81 28.85 -1.49
N SER A 65 3.98 28.24 -1.30
CA SER A 65 4.63 27.36 -2.30
C SER A 65 5.11 26.01 -1.75
N GLY A 66 4.78 25.69 -0.49
CA GLY A 66 5.00 24.34 0.02
C GLY A 66 3.94 23.38 -0.51
N GLY A 67 4.38 22.22 -1.00
CA GLY A 67 3.55 21.23 -1.71
C GLY A 67 2.31 20.79 -0.93
N LYS A 68 1.20 21.51 -1.11
CA LYS A 68 -0.11 21.11 -0.60
C LYS A 68 -0.56 19.85 -1.34
N LEU A 69 -1.11 18.89 -0.60
CA LEU A 69 -1.73 17.72 -1.21
C LEU A 69 -2.90 18.17 -2.08
N LYS A 70 -2.98 17.62 -3.30
CA LYS A 70 -4.08 17.86 -4.24
C LYS A 70 -5.07 16.70 -4.17
N SER A 71 -6.35 17.02 -4.33
CA SER A 71 -7.38 15.98 -4.46
C SER A 71 -7.32 15.33 -5.84
N HIS A 72 -7.52 14.02 -5.90
CA HIS A 72 -7.58 13.28 -7.15
C HIS A 72 -8.89 13.57 -7.89
N SER A 73 -8.79 14.28 -9.02
CA SER A 73 -9.95 14.78 -9.78
C SER A 73 -10.87 13.67 -10.26
N GLY A 74 -10.30 12.55 -10.74
CA GLY A 74 -11.09 11.40 -11.19
C GLY A 74 -11.87 10.74 -10.06
N THR A 75 -11.33 10.73 -8.84
CA THR A 75 -12.03 10.19 -7.67
C THR A 75 -13.14 11.13 -7.26
N LYS A 76 -12.86 12.43 -7.21
CA LYS A 76 -13.84 13.47 -6.85
C LYS A 76 -15.07 13.48 -7.76
N LYS A 77 -14.88 13.21 -9.06
CA LYS A 77 -15.99 13.12 -10.04
C LYS A 77 -16.84 11.85 -9.92
N ARG A 78 -16.31 10.77 -9.32
CA ARG A 78 -16.96 9.45 -9.27
C ARG A 78 -17.54 9.11 -7.91
N TRP A 79 -16.94 9.65 -6.85
CA TRP A 79 -17.26 9.34 -5.47
C TRP A 79 -17.62 10.61 -4.72
N SER A 80 -18.69 10.55 -3.93
CA SER A 80 -19.11 11.64 -3.06
C SER A 80 -19.10 11.17 -1.60
N PRO A 81 -18.55 11.94 -0.65
CA PRO A 81 -18.68 11.64 0.75
C PRO A 81 -20.15 11.75 1.17
N LEU A 82 -20.59 10.81 1.99
CA LEU A 82 -21.79 10.93 2.79
C LEU A 82 -21.36 11.51 4.13
N GLY A 83 -21.99 12.61 4.55
CA GLY A 83 -21.73 13.22 5.85
C GLY A 83 -21.76 12.16 6.94
N SER A 84 -20.67 12.03 7.69
CA SER A 84 -20.64 11.12 8.83
C SER A 84 -21.37 11.82 9.97
N GLY A 85 -22.49 11.27 10.43
CA GLY A 85 -23.24 11.80 11.57
C GLY A 85 -22.43 11.92 12.88
N SER A 86 -21.20 11.38 12.93
CA SER A 86 -20.27 11.46 14.06
C SER A 86 -19.24 12.60 13.95
N GLY A 87 -19.14 13.30 12.81
CA GLY A 87 -18.15 14.38 12.61
C GLY A 87 -16.69 13.89 12.52
N LYS A 88 -16.44 12.57 12.53
CA LYS A 88 -15.09 12.00 12.47
C LYS A 88 -14.73 11.59 11.03
N ALA A 89 -13.63 12.14 10.51
CA ALA A 89 -13.17 11.88 9.14
C ALA A 89 -12.92 10.39 8.82
N TYR A 90 -12.51 9.59 9.80
CA TYR A 90 -12.29 8.15 9.60
C TYR A 90 -13.58 7.33 9.44
N GLN A 91 -14.73 7.91 9.81
CA GLN A 91 -16.05 7.29 9.68
C GLN A 91 -16.79 7.72 8.40
N LEU A 92 -16.17 8.53 7.54
CA LEU A 92 -16.73 8.91 6.26
C LEU A 92 -17.01 7.67 5.40
N THR A 93 -18.25 7.59 4.92
CA THR A 93 -18.67 6.61 3.92
C THR A 93 -18.81 7.33 2.59
N PHE A 94 -18.38 6.70 1.50
CA PHE A 94 -18.51 7.28 0.16
C PHE A 94 -19.59 6.55 -0.64
N LYS A 95 -20.34 7.29 -1.44
CA LYS A 95 -21.28 6.76 -2.44
C LYS A 95 -20.75 6.96 -3.86
N ARG A 96 -21.19 6.09 -4.78
CA ARG A 96 -20.99 6.21 -6.23
C ARG A 96 -22.21 5.67 -6.99
N GLY A 97 -22.33 5.98 -8.27
CA GLY A 97 -23.26 5.27 -9.16
C GLY A 97 -22.79 3.85 -9.49
N LEU A 98 -23.72 2.94 -9.76
CA LEU A 98 -23.41 1.62 -10.32
C LEU A 98 -22.94 1.73 -11.77
N ALA A 99 -22.07 0.81 -12.18
CA ALA A 99 -21.51 0.80 -13.54
C ALA A 99 -22.37 -0.05 -14.49
N GLY A 100 -22.25 0.20 -15.79
CA GLY A 100 -22.84 -0.67 -16.82
C GLY A 100 -24.26 -0.34 -17.28
N LYS A 101 -24.83 0.82 -16.90
CA LYS A 101 -26.17 1.24 -17.34
C LYS A 101 -26.21 1.98 -18.69
N ARG A 102 -25.07 2.44 -19.23
CA ARG A 102 -25.05 3.46 -20.29
C ARG A 102 -25.34 2.93 -21.71
N HIS A 103 -24.80 1.79 -22.08
CA HIS A 103 -24.91 1.21 -23.43
C HIS A 103 -24.95 -0.33 -23.34
N LEU A 104 -25.33 -1.00 -24.43
CA LEU A 104 -25.48 -2.46 -24.51
C LEU A 104 -26.58 -3.02 -23.57
N ASN A 105 -27.74 -2.35 -23.55
CA ASN A 105 -28.86 -2.71 -22.67
C ASN A 105 -30.04 -3.41 -23.40
N SER A 106 -29.98 -3.60 -24.72
CA SER A 106 -31.12 -4.11 -25.52
C SER A 106 -31.56 -5.53 -25.13
N GLY A 107 -30.60 -6.40 -24.76
CA GLY A 107 -30.88 -7.76 -24.27
C GLY A 107 -30.92 -7.88 -22.74
N MET A 108 -30.88 -6.77 -22.00
CA MET A 108 -30.83 -6.80 -20.54
C MET A 108 -32.24 -6.82 -19.94
N ALA A 109 -32.49 -7.74 -19.01
CA ALA A 109 -33.74 -7.76 -18.25
C ALA A 109 -34.03 -6.41 -17.58
N ARG A 110 -35.31 -5.99 -17.59
CA ARG A 110 -35.72 -4.67 -17.10
C ARG A 110 -35.37 -4.45 -15.63
N ASP A 111 -35.54 -5.48 -14.80
CA ASP A 111 -35.20 -5.42 -13.37
C ASP A 111 -33.72 -5.16 -13.15
N ARG A 112 -32.85 -5.81 -13.94
CA ARG A 112 -31.41 -5.55 -13.89
C ARG A 112 -31.10 -4.11 -14.28
N LEU A 113 -31.73 -3.57 -15.32
CA LEU A 113 -31.53 -2.19 -15.74
C LEU A 113 -31.97 -1.18 -14.68
N ASN A 114 -33.07 -1.48 -13.97
CA ASN A 114 -33.55 -0.70 -12.83
C ASN A 114 -32.55 -0.73 -11.67
N ASN A 115 -32.06 -1.92 -11.31
CA ASN A 115 -31.06 -2.11 -10.25
C ASN A 115 -29.76 -1.33 -10.52
N LEU A 116 -29.30 -1.27 -11.77
CA LEU A 116 -28.13 -0.47 -12.16
C LEU A 116 -28.34 1.04 -12.04
N GLY A 117 -29.58 1.51 -11.87
CA GLY A 117 -29.88 2.92 -11.59
C GLY A 117 -29.56 3.35 -10.15
N GLY A 118 -29.26 2.40 -9.27
CA GLY A 118 -28.99 2.66 -7.86
C GLY A 118 -27.62 3.27 -7.58
N THR A 119 -27.40 3.54 -6.29
CA THR A 119 -26.11 3.98 -5.76
C THR A 119 -25.46 2.85 -4.96
N ALA A 120 -24.13 2.77 -5.02
CA ALA A 120 -23.35 1.82 -4.25
C ALA A 120 -22.56 2.57 -3.17
N LEU A 121 -22.60 2.02 -1.96
CA LEU A 121 -21.79 2.48 -0.85
C LEU A 121 -20.41 1.81 -0.88
N SER A 122 -19.38 2.55 -0.52
CA SER A 122 -18.04 2.01 -0.31
C SER A 122 -18.03 1.07 0.90
N PRO A 123 -17.53 -0.16 0.75
CA PRO A 123 -17.36 -1.04 1.90
C PRO A 123 -16.31 -0.47 2.85
N ARG A 124 -16.49 -0.73 4.15
CA ARG A 124 -15.45 -0.45 5.15
C ARG A 124 -14.21 -1.27 4.82
N GLY A 125 -13.02 -0.68 4.99
CA GLY A 125 -11.75 -1.38 4.77
C GLY A 125 -10.79 -0.63 3.84
N ARG A 126 -10.09 -1.37 2.98
CA ARG A 126 -8.98 -0.83 2.15
C ARG A 126 -9.45 0.25 1.18
N ILE A 127 -10.58 0.03 0.50
CA ILE A 127 -11.12 0.97 -0.49
C ILE A 127 -11.43 2.31 0.15
N ASN A 128 -12.18 2.31 1.26
CA ASN A 128 -12.54 3.55 1.95
C ASN A 128 -11.29 4.30 2.48
N ARG A 129 -10.28 3.57 2.98
CA ARG A 129 -8.98 4.16 3.33
C ARG A 129 -8.30 4.85 2.13
N THR A 130 -8.31 4.21 0.97
CA THR A 130 -7.75 4.80 -0.27
C THR A 130 -8.55 6.04 -0.69
N LEU A 131 -9.88 5.99 -0.65
CA LEU A 131 -10.73 7.14 -1.00
C LEU A 131 -10.45 8.35 -0.10
N ARG A 132 -10.27 8.15 1.21
CA ARG A 132 -9.88 9.23 2.13
C ARG A 132 -8.53 9.84 1.80
N ARG A 133 -7.55 9.05 1.35
CA ARG A 133 -6.25 9.58 0.92
C ARG A 133 -6.35 10.40 -0.35
N LEU A 134 -7.17 9.95 -1.30
CA LEU A 134 -7.35 10.61 -2.60
C LEU A 134 -8.19 11.89 -2.51
N LEU A 135 -9.09 11.98 -1.53
CA LEU A 135 -10.02 13.10 -1.34
C LEU A 135 -9.67 13.97 -0.12
N GLY A 136 -8.68 13.57 0.69
CA GLY A 136 -8.33 14.17 1.98
C GLY A 136 -8.22 15.69 2.02
N PRO A 137 -7.59 16.39 1.05
CA PRO A 137 -7.51 17.85 1.09
C PRO A 137 -8.83 18.57 0.74
N SER A 138 -9.90 17.84 0.39
CA SER A 138 -11.22 18.38 0.03
C SER A 138 -12.36 17.84 0.91
N LEU A 139 -12.06 17.05 1.95
CA LEU A 139 -13.05 16.44 2.85
C LEU A 139 -13.22 17.22 4.15
#